data_AF-A0AA47MPZ6-F1
#
_entry.id   AF-A0AA47MPZ6-F1
#
_cell.length_a   1.000
_cell.length_b   1.000
_cell.length_c   1.000
_cell.angle_alpha   90.00
_cell.angle_beta   90.00
_cell.angle_gamma   90.00
#
_symmetry.space_group_name_H-M   'P 1'
#
loop_
_entity.id
_entity.type
_entity.pdbx_description
1 polymer ?
#
loop_
_entity_poly.entity_id
_entity_poly.type
_entity_poly.pdbx_seq_one_letter_code
_entity_poly.pdbx_strand_id
1 'polypeptide(L)'
;MITALEEIHLPQVYIDIVKDVYSGSFIQIICGKQLTDPIPLRVGIKTGCPWSAVNFVLALNQWLNCVTCNVISPNPVQGYADDVQIASRQEAVINNMLSRTDSFLEWSGLEVKDSKCAVFYERRSGGNR
;
A
#
# COMPACT_ATOMS: atom_id res chain seq x y z
N MET A 1 -5.46 7.58 -3.40
CA MET A 1 -4.24 8.42 -3.25
C MET A 1 -4.59 9.85 -2.85
N ILE A 2 -5.25 10.64 -3.69
CA ILE A 2 -5.60 12.05 -3.35
C ILE A 2 -6.36 12.15 -2.02
N THR A 3 -7.40 11.34 -1.82
CA THR A 3 -8.15 11.27 -0.56
C THR A 3 -7.26 10.96 0.64
N ALA A 4 -6.28 10.08 0.48
CA ALA A 4 -5.32 9.77 1.55
C ALA A 4 -4.46 10.98 1.93
N LEU A 5 -4.07 11.79 0.94
CA LEU A 5 -3.31 13.03 1.16
C LEU A 5 -4.16 14.11 1.87
N GLU A 6 -5.45 14.17 1.53
CA GLU A 6 -6.43 15.04 2.19
C GLU A 6 -6.64 14.62 3.66
N GLU A 7 -6.76 13.32 3.94
CA GLU A 7 -6.97 12.78 5.30
C GLU A 7 -5.75 12.92 6.22
N ILE A 8 -4.52 12.92 5.69
CA ILE A 8 -3.32 13.27 6.48
C ILE A 8 -3.12 14.78 6.63
N HIS A 9 -4.09 15.59 6.19
CA HIS A 9 -4.08 17.05 6.33
C HIS A 9 -2.85 17.71 5.68
N LEU A 10 -2.38 17.20 4.54
CA LEU A 10 -1.34 17.90 3.78
C LEU A 10 -1.86 19.26 3.30
N PRO A 11 -1.00 20.28 3.19
CA PRO A 11 -1.43 21.58 2.69
C PRO A 11 -1.98 21.48 1.28
N GLN A 12 -3.06 22.22 0.98
CA GLN A 12 -3.79 22.13 -0.29
C GLN A 12 -2.88 22.29 -1.52
N VAL A 13 -1.88 23.17 -1.44
CA VAL A 13 -0.88 23.36 -2.51
C VAL A 13 -0.17 22.07 -2.90
N TYR A 14 0.13 21.18 -1.95
CA TYR A 14 0.75 19.88 -2.25
C TYR A 14 -0.22 18.95 -2.97
N ILE A 15 -1.47 18.92 -2.51
CA ILE A 15 -2.53 18.11 -3.12
C ILE A 15 -2.78 18.57 -4.55
N ASP A 16 -2.79 19.88 -4.79
CA ASP A 16 -2.99 20.47 -6.12
C ASP A 16 -1.84 20.13 -7.07
N ILE A 17 -0.59 20.19 -6.59
CA ILE A 17 0.58 19.73 -7.36
C ILE A 17 0.44 18.25 -7.74
N VAL A 18 0.01 17.39 -6.82
CA VAL A 18 -0.19 15.97 -7.11
C VAL A 18 -1.32 15.78 -8.12
N LYS A 19 -2.44 16.50 -7.97
CA LYS A 19 -3.56 16.48 -8.94
C LYS A 19 -3.08 16.89 -10.33
N ASP A 20 -2.31 17.97 -10.43
CA ASP A 20 -1.76 18.47 -11.69
C ASP A 20 -0.82 17.46 -12.34
N VAL A 21 0.12 16.91 -11.58
CA VAL A 21 1.06 15.88 -12.07
C VAL A 21 0.33 14.68 -12.67
N TYR A 22 -0.83 14.29 -12.14
CA TYR A 22 -1.60 13.14 -12.63
C TYR A 22 -2.66 13.49 -13.68
N SER A 23 -3.07 14.75 -13.77
CA SER A 23 -4.06 15.21 -14.74
C SER A 23 -3.58 14.98 -16.17
N GLY A 24 -4.43 14.42 -17.04
CA GLY A 24 -4.11 14.17 -18.45
C GLY A 24 -2.93 13.22 -18.69
N SER A 25 -2.46 12.51 -17.66
CA SER A 25 -1.29 11.63 -17.77
C SER A 25 -1.58 10.39 -18.59
N PHE A 26 -0.55 9.91 -19.28
CA PHE A 26 -0.60 8.68 -20.07
C PHE A 26 0.72 7.90 -19.94
N ILE A 27 0.68 6.64 -20.31
CA ILE A 27 1.83 5.74 -20.45
C ILE A 27 2.01 5.44 -21.94
N GLN A 28 3.25 5.40 -22.39
CA GLN A 28 3.62 4.85 -23.69
C GLN A 28 4.74 3.84 -23.51
N ILE A 29 4.70 2.79 -24.31
CA ILE A 29 5.66 1.68 -24.26
C ILE A 29 6.50 1.72 -25.52
N ILE A 30 7.82 1.56 -25.38
CA ILE A 30 8.72 1.43 -26.53
C ILE A 30 8.75 -0.04 -26.94
N CYS A 31 8.28 -0.32 -28.16
CA CYS A 31 8.28 -1.64 -28.77
C CYS A 31 9.26 -1.65 -29.96
N GLY A 32 10.50 -2.08 -29.71
CA GLY A 32 11.56 -2.03 -30.72
C GLY A 32 11.94 -0.58 -31.07
N LYS A 33 11.56 -0.12 -32.26
CA LYS A 33 11.81 1.26 -32.75
C LYS A 33 10.55 2.13 -32.76
N GLN A 34 9.43 1.62 -32.27
CA GLN A 34 8.14 2.31 -32.28
C GLN A 34 7.67 2.59 -30.85
N LEU A 35 6.84 3.63 -30.72
CA LEU A 35 6.15 3.97 -29.49
C LEU A 35 4.68 3.55 -29.65
N THR A 36 4.07 2.96 -28.62
CA THR A 36 2.63 2.71 -28.63
C THR A 36 1.85 4.02 -28.69
N ASP A 37 0.58 3.96 -29.08
CA ASP A 37 -0.34 5.05 -28.82
C ASP A 37 -0.41 5.37 -27.31
N PRO A 38 -0.70 6.62 -26.92
CA PRO A 38 -0.87 6.99 -25.52
C PRO A 38 -1.96 6.16 -24.83
N ILE A 39 -1.59 5.50 -23.73
CA ILE A 39 -2.51 4.75 -22.87
C ILE A 39 -2.83 5.63 -21.66
N PRO A 40 -4.06 6.14 -21.50
CA PRO A 40 -4.40 7.02 -20.38
C PRO A 40 -4.13 6.38 -19.01
N LEU A 41 -3.43 7.09 -18.14
CA LEU A 41 -3.16 6.66 -16.76
C LEU A 41 -4.38 6.98 -15.89
N ARG A 42 -5.30 6.02 -15.76
CA ARG A 42 -6.51 6.19 -14.93
C ARG A 42 -6.27 5.91 -13.45
N VAL A 43 -5.48 4.88 -13.16
CA VAL A 43 -5.18 4.39 -11.81
C VAL A 43 -3.73 3.95 -11.77
N GLY A 44 -3.10 4.09 -10.60
CA GLY A 44 -1.75 3.60 -10.34
C GLY A 44 -0.74 4.72 -10.12
N ILE A 45 0.51 4.31 -9.96
CA ILE A 45 1.66 5.21 -9.77
C ILE A 45 2.41 5.41 -11.09
N LYS A 46 3.17 6.50 -11.18
CA LYS A 46 4.09 6.72 -12.31
C LYS A 46 5.40 5.97 -12.06
N THR A 47 5.61 4.86 -12.75
CA THR A 47 6.86 4.10 -12.61
C THR A 47 8.08 4.97 -12.92
N GLY A 48 9.12 4.88 -12.09
CA GLY A 48 10.31 5.73 -12.20
C GLY A 48 10.15 7.16 -11.68
N CYS A 49 8.97 7.57 -11.20
CA CYS A 49 8.75 8.86 -10.56
C CYS A 49 8.92 8.74 -9.03
N PRO A 50 9.97 9.35 -8.43
CA PRO A 50 10.20 9.28 -6.99
C PRO A 50 9.02 9.80 -6.16
N TRP A 51 8.36 10.85 -6.67
CA TRP A 51 7.22 11.46 -5.99
C TRP A 51 6.02 10.50 -5.90
N SER A 52 5.76 9.75 -6.97
CA SER A 52 4.67 8.77 -6.98
C SER A 52 4.89 7.64 -5.99
N ALA A 53 6.15 7.20 -5.81
CA ALA A 53 6.52 6.20 -4.82
C ALA A 53 6.27 6.70 -3.39
N VAL A 54 6.65 7.95 -3.07
CA VAL A 54 6.38 8.56 -1.76
C VAL A 54 4.87 8.64 -1.49
N ASN A 55 4.07 9.09 -2.46
CA ASN A 55 2.61 9.17 -2.29
C ASN A 55 1.96 7.80 -2.07
N PHE A 56 2.50 6.74 -2.68
CA PHE A 56 2.04 5.37 -2.43
C PHE A 56 2.34 4.92 -1.00
N VAL A 57 3.56 5.17 -0.50
CA VAL A 57 3.92 4.87 0.89
C VAL A 57 3.05 5.67 1.87
N LEU A 58 2.74 6.94 1.57
CA LEU A 58 1.82 7.74 2.39
C LEU A 58 0.41 7.14 2.43
N ALA A 59 -0.09 6.60 1.31
CA ALA A 59 -1.36 5.89 1.29
C ALA A 59 -1.31 4.59 2.10
N LEU A 60 -0.21 3.83 2.05
CA LEU A 60 -0.03 2.64 2.87
C LEU A 60 0.12 2.94 4.37
N ASN A 61 0.57 4.12 4.76
CA ASN A 61 0.54 4.53 6.17
C ASN A 61 -0.89 4.56 6.73
N GLN A 62 -1.91 4.84 5.91
CA GLN A 62 -3.30 4.73 6.35
C GLN A 62 -3.70 3.29 6.65
N TRP A 63 -3.27 2.35 5.81
CA TRP A 63 -3.42 0.93 6.10
C TRP A 63 -2.77 0.56 7.43
N LEU A 64 -1.49 0.94 7.63
CA LEU A 64 -0.74 0.66 8.85
C LEU A 64 -1.48 1.16 10.11
N ASN A 65 -1.99 2.39 10.08
CA ASN A 65 -2.76 2.96 11.18
C ASN A 65 -4.07 2.19 11.43
N CYS A 66 -4.77 1.82 10.37
CA CYS A 66 -6.02 1.05 10.44
C CYS A 66 -5.78 -0.34 11.05
N VAL A 67 -4.80 -1.09 10.56
CA VAL A 67 -4.57 -2.47 10.99
C VAL A 67 -3.98 -2.58 12.39
N THR A 68 -3.19 -1.59 12.83
CA THR A 68 -2.55 -1.62 14.16
C THR A 68 -3.40 -1.00 15.27
N CYS A 69 -4.49 -0.31 14.96
CA CYS A 69 -5.33 0.35 15.96
C CYS A 69 -5.81 -0.64 17.04
N ASN A 70 -5.54 -0.38 18.32
CA ASN A 70 -5.88 -1.26 19.45
C ASN A 70 -5.30 -2.69 19.37
N VAL A 71 -4.26 -2.93 18.56
CA VAL A 71 -3.57 -4.23 18.50
C VAL A 71 -2.41 -4.26 19.48
N ILE A 72 -2.45 -5.18 20.43
CA ILE A 72 -1.36 -5.42 21.39
C ILE A 72 -0.62 -6.70 20.98
N SER A 73 0.40 -6.56 20.14
CA SER A 73 1.27 -7.64 19.70
C SER A 73 2.68 -7.08 19.43
N PRO A 74 3.77 -7.83 19.68
CA PRO A 74 5.11 -7.36 19.33
C PRO A 74 5.28 -7.30 17.81
N ASN A 75 5.63 -6.12 17.29
CA ASN A 75 5.85 -5.86 15.85
C ASN A 75 4.71 -6.40 14.97
N PRO A 76 3.47 -5.92 15.19
CA PRO A 76 2.28 -6.50 14.57
C PRO A 76 2.25 -6.34 13.06
N VAL A 77 3.01 -5.38 12.53
CA VAL A 77 3.10 -5.07 11.12
C VAL A 77 4.54 -4.68 10.77
N GLN A 78 5.01 -5.14 9.61
CA GLN A 78 6.25 -4.71 8.97
C GLN A 78 5.96 -4.49 7.49
N GLY A 79 6.74 -3.66 6.82
CA GLY A 79 6.57 -3.47 5.39
C GLY A 79 7.69 -2.70 4.73
N TYR A 80 7.85 -2.94 3.44
CA TYR A 80 8.74 -2.23 2.56
C TYR A 80 8.07 -2.06 1.20
N ALA A 81 7.75 -0.81 0.83
CA ALA A 81 6.92 -0.51 -0.34
C ALA A 81 5.60 -1.32 -0.30
N ASP A 82 5.29 -2.11 -1.34
CA ASP A 82 4.09 -2.95 -1.43
C ASP A 82 4.20 -4.29 -0.68
N ASP A 83 5.41 -4.72 -0.32
CA ASP A 83 5.61 -5.96 0.44
C ASP A 83 5.39 -5.70 1.93
N VAL A 84 4.25 -6.16 2.43
CA VAL A 84 3.83 -5.98 3.82
C VAL A 84 3.58 -7.31 4.53
N GLN A 85 3.77 -7.33 5.84
CA GLN A 85 3.56 -8.48 6.70
C GLN A 85 2.77 -8.06 7.93
N ILE A 86 1.81 -8.90 8.35
CA ILE A 86 1.19 -8.83 9.66
C ILE A 86 1.62 -10.03 10.52
N ALA A 87 1.73 -9.84 11.83
CA ALA A 87 2.18 -10.88 12.75
C ALA A 87 1.49 -10.79 14.11
N SER A 88 1.12 -11.94 14.66
CA SER A 88 0.64 -12.03 16.04
C SER A 88 0.84 -13.44 16.60
N ARG A 89 0.82 -13.55 17.92
CA ARG A 89 0.77 -14.84 18.64
C ARG A 89 -0.64 -15.41 18.74
N GLN A 90 -1.66 -14.63 18.39
CA GLN A 90 -3.06 -15.00 18.52
C GLN A 90 -3.74 -14.91 17.15
N GLU A 91 -4.34 -16.02 16.72
CA GLU A 91 -5.07 -16.11 15.46
C GLU A 91 -6.22 -15.10 15.38
N ALA A 92 -6.96 -14.90 16.48
CA ALA A 92 -8.04 -13.90 16.56
C ALA A 92 -7.57 -12.48 16.22
N VAL A 93 -6.33 -12.13 16.60
CA VAL A 93 -5.73 -10.82 16.29
C VAL A 93 -5.36 -10.74 14.81
N ILE A 94 -4.83 -11.81 14.22
CA ILE A 94 -4.54 -11.88 12.77
C ILE A 94 -5.83 -11.70 11.97
N ASN A 95 -6.88 -12.43 12.32
CA ASN A 95 -8.18 -12.34 11.66
C ASN A 95 -8.78 -10.92 11.77
N ASN A 96 -8.61 -10.26 12.92
CA ASN A 96 -9.05 -8.87 13.07
C ASN A 96 -8.26 -7.91 12.15
N MET A 97 -6.93 -8.07 12.05
CA MET A 97 -6.09 -7.25 11.16
C MET A 97 -6.42 -7.50 9.68
N LEU A 98 -6.70 -8.75 9.29
CA LEU A 98 -7.13 -9.10 7.94
C LEU A 98 -8.46 -8.45 7.58
N SER A 99 -9.46 -8.53 8.45
CA SER A 99 -10.77 -7.87 8.22
C SER A 99 -10.65 -6.35 8.04
N ARG A 100 -9.73 -5.70 8.76
CA ARG A 100 -9.44 -4.27 8.55
C ARG A 100 -8.67 -4.00 7.27
N THR A 101 -7.82 -4.94 6.86
CA THR A 101 -7.15 -4.88 5.57
C THR A 101 -8.19 -4.92 4.45
N ASP A 102 -9.20 -5.79 4.53
CA ASP A 102 -10.30 -5.84 3.55
C ASP A 102 -11.01 -4.49 3.44
N SER A 103 -11.34 -3.87 4.58
CA SER A 103 -11.97 -2.54 4.61
C SER A 103 -11.08 -1.46 3.97
N PHE A 104 -9.77 -1.53 4.18
CA PHE A 104 -8.82 -0.62 3.55
C PHE A 104 -8.70 -0.85 2.04
N LEU A 105 -8.71 -2.10 1.57
CA LEU A 105 -8.66 -2.42 0.14
C LEU A 105 -9.89 -1.89 -0.58
N GLU A 106 -11.07 -2.05 0.02
CA GLU A 106 -12.32 -1.48 -0.50
C GLU A 106 -12.27 0.05 -0.59
N TRP A 107 -11.78 0.73 0.46
CA TRP A 107 -11.64 2.18 0.47
C TRP A 107 -10.59 2.69 -0.53
N SER A 108 -9.45 2.01 -0.65
CA SER A 108 -8.32 2.47 -1.47
C SER A 108 -8.41 2.08 -2.94
N GLY A 109 -9.19 1.04 -3.26
CA GLY A 109 -9.21 0.40 -4.57
C GLY A 109 -7.92 -0.37 -4.90
N LEU A 110 -7.08 -0.66 -3.90
CA LEU A 110 -5.93 -1.55 -4.05
C LEU A 110 -6.40 -3.00 -4.03
N GLU A 111 -5.65 -3.86 -4.72
CA GLU A 111 -5.90 -5.30 -4.75
C GLU A 111 -4.70 -6.06 -4.20
N VAL A 112 -4.98 -7.09 -3.41
CA VAL A 112 -3.96 -8.04 -2.96
C VAL A 112 -3.72 -9.06 -4.06
N LYS A 113 -2.45 -9.35 -4.32
CA LYS A 113 -2.09 -10.42 -5.24
C LYS A 113 -1.96 -11.73 -4.49
N ASP A 114 -3.07 -12.47 -4.35
CA ASP A 114 -3.14 -13.72 -3.58
C ASP A 114 -2.03 -14.73 -3.93
N SER A 115 -1.72 -14.87 -5.22
CA SER A 115 -0.62 -15.74 -5.71
C SER A 115 0.78 -15.41 -5.14
N LYS A 116 0.96 -14.24 -4.53
CA LYS A 116 2.20 -13.80 -3.88
C LYS A 116 2.11 -13.78 -2.36
N CYS A 117 0.95 -14.04 -1.78
CA CYS A 117 0.76 -14.04 -0.34
C CYS A 117 1.06 -15.42 0.25
N ALA A 118 1.64 -15.44 1.45
CA ALA A 118 1.94 -16.66 2.17
C ALA A 118 1.68 -16.48 3.67
N VAL A 119 1.32 -17.57 4.33
CA VAL A 119 1.13 -17.62 5.78
C VAL A 119 2.18 -18.54 6.38
N PHE A 120 2.89 -18.04 7.39
CA PHE A 120 3.92 -18.79 8.11
C PHE A 120 3.53 -18.96 9.56
N TYR A 121 3.79 -20.14 10.11
CA TYR A 121 3.60 -20.44 11.53
C TYR A 121 4.96 -20.73 12.15
N GLU A 122 5.38 -19.89 13.09
CA GLU A 122 6.61 -20.11 13.85
C GLU A 122 6.28 -20.66 15.24
N ARG A 123 6.85 -21.82 15.57
CA ARG A 123 6.85 -22.34 16.94
C ARG A 123 8.28 -22.27 17.46
N ARG A 124 8.47 -21.54 18.56
CA ARG A 124 9.76 -21.53 19.24
C ARG A 124 10.06 -22.95 19.75
N SER A 125 11.07 -23.61 19.19
CA SER A 125 11.62 -24.83 19.80
C SER A 125 12.29 -24.40 21.11
N GLY A 126 11.90 -25.02 22.23
CA GLY A 126 12.43 -24.70 23.55
C GLY A 126 13.91 -25.08 23.67
N GLY A 127 14.80 -24.26 23.12
CA GLY A 127 16.25 -24.45 23.16
C GLY A 127 16.95 -23.35 23.95
N ASN A 128 17.41 -23.72 25.14
CA ASN A 128 18.45 -23.15 26.01
C ASN A 128 18.36 -21.66 26.39
N ARG A 129 17.81 -21.41 27.59
CA ARG A 129 18.44 -20.51 28.56
C ARG A 129 19.33 -21.35 29.48
#